data_AF-A0AAU1G349-F1
#
_entry.id   AF-A0AAU1G349-F1
#
_cell.length_a   1.000
_cell.length_b   1.000
_cell.length_c   1.000
_cell.angle_alpha   90.00
_cell.angle_beta   90.00
_cell.angle_gamma   90.00
#
_symmetry.space_group_name_H-M   'P 1'
#
loop_
_entity.id
_entity.type
_entity.pdbx_description
1 polymer ?
#
loop_
_entity_poly.entity_id
_entity_poly.type
_entity_poly.pdbx_seq_one_letter_code
_entity_poly.pdbx_strand_id
1 'polypeptide(L)'
;MTKDVIALTERMPDALSVLAGLLAGGPDLRVDTTGEGAVVQLCDAEGRPLVSIEVPLLLQVPGEAARLLGPGAEPSGDGPAWWIEARAAVGVPQAEELAGAFAARMTMLLGGRVYPPDAPGTAGAARPVDVSGVTAVPVPAAAQPAVDMLTDAAAVVLQDRPVVPMTSWLSEALRATLESDRSLQIVTPPHCRLSLPTRMLLESMPSRWVVQDERCGYYDGLTGAVLTWQDDAFSPARDENGETRVADAFTEAGPTGERQLVVSFRALHRPTEDLVLGGALEAAWRALTGGPPAGWGTSEPAGLTWSRRQLTDLAYERAPRSTWTVVVGAPDRPAVATLRVIRTPEGVEEDITLTVGYGPGEELPLGALPGLAEELVTRYGLKTMLCQLRAARRDLSAPPHFESPPLPYAFVLGPEEVREAGRDTASRTPLKERPVRLGPSARPAFYYPLGDGETAESWTALERLVRHLRGAPPG
;
A
#
# COMPACT_ATOMS: atom_id res chain seq x y z
N MET A 1 -6.48 -8.48 19.34
CA MET A 1 -5.91 -8.19 18.02
C MET A 1 -4.64 -9.00 17.86
N THR A 2 -4.28 -9.39 16.64
CA THR A 2 -2.96 -9.97 16.38
C THR A 2 -1.88 -8.96 16.73
N LYS A 3 -0.82 -9.43 17.40
CA LYS A 3 0.35 -8.62 17.72
C LYS A 3 1.50 -9.06 16.83
N ASP A 4 1.90 -8.16 15.95
CA ASP A 4 3.10 -8.33 15.16
C ASP A 4 4.27 -7.66 15.91
N VAL A 5 5.36 -8.40 16.05
CA VAL A 5 6.60 -7.92 16.64
C VAL A 5 7.68 -7.92 15.58
N ILE A 6 8.40 -6.81 15.45
CA ILE A 6 9.42 -6.64 14.42
C ILE A 6 10.78 -6.50 15.11
N ALA A 7 11.73 -7.33 14.71
CA ALA A 7 13.13 -7.13 15.01
C ALA A 7 13.79 -6.36 13.86
N LEU A 8 14.28 -5.16 14.15
CA LEU A 8 15.11 -4.37 13.26
C LEU A 8 16.57 -4.60 13.65
N THR A 9 17.28 -5.47 12.95
CA THR A 9 18.66 -5.85 13.30
C THR A 9 19.70 -5.14 12.43
N GLU A 10 20.86 -4.83 13.02
CA GLU A 10 21.96 -4.16 12.31
C GLU A 10 22.72 -5.12 11.38
N ARG A 11 22.75 -6.40 11.74
CA ARG A 11 23.44 -7.45 10.99
C ARG A 11 22.45 -8.44 10.39
N MET A 12 22.87 -9.06 9.29
CA MET A 12 22.10 -10.10 8.62
C MET A 12 21.91 -11.29 9.57
N PRO A 13 20.68 -11.76 9.78
CA PRO A 13 20.44 -13.01 10.48
C PRO A 13 21.08 -14.19 9.74
N ASP A 14 21.96 -14.91 10.43
CA ASP A 14 22.43 -16.22 9.99
C ASP A 14 21.59 -17.35 10.62
N ALA A 15 21.80 -18.58 10.16
CA ALA A 15 21.05 -19.74 10.62
C ALA A 15 21.17 -19.96 12.14
N LEU A 16 22.32 -19.66 12.74
CA LEU A 16 22.54 -19.80 14.19
C LEU A 16 21.77 -18.75 14.98
N SER A 17 21.72 -17.52 14.49
CA SER A 17 20.97 -16.43 15.11
C SER A 17 19.47 -16.71 15.06
N VAL A 18 18.97 -17.18 13.90
CA VAL A 18 17.57 -17.61 13.77
C VAL A 18 17.27 -18.76 14.72
N LEU A 19 18.11 -19.80 14.78
CA LEU A 19 17.92 -20.92 15.71
C LEU A 19 17.90 -20.46 17.18
N ALA A 20 18.80 -19.56 17.58
CA ALA A 20 18.82 -18.99 18.92
C ALA A 20 17.56 -18.17 19.24
N GLY A 21 17.04 -17.46 18.24
CA GLY A 21 15.74 -16.80 18.30
C GLY A 21 14.60 -17.81 18.50
N LEU A 22 14.54 -18.85 17.66
CA LEU A 22 13.48 -19.89 17.70
C LEU A 22 13.44 -20.64 19.05
N LEU A 23 14.58 -20.79 19.72
CA LEU A 23 14.66 -21.32 21.08
C LEU A 23 13.99 -20.44 22.14
N ALA A 24 13.31 -19.34 21.77
CA ALA A 24 12.53 -18.48 22.65
C ALA A 24 11.48 -19.26 23.46
N GLY A 25 10.90 -20.32 22.91
CA GLY A 25 9.94 -21.18 23.64
C GLY A 25 10.54 -22.46 24.22
N GLY A 26 11.87 -22.57 24.23
CA GLY A 26 12.59 -23.77 24.67
C GLY A 26 12.71 -24.84 23.57
N PRO A 27 13.30 -26.00 23.91
CA PRO A 27 13.62 -27.05 22.93
C PRO A 27 12.42 -27.92 22.53
N ASP A 28 11.30 -27.82 23.25
CA ASP A 28 10.16 -28.74 23.09
C ASP A 28 9.16 -28.27 22.03
N LEU A 29 9.26 -27.01 21.57
CA LEU A 29 8.42 -26.51 20.48
C LEU A 29 8.80 -27.14 19.14
N ARG A 30 7.78 -27.42 18.34
CA ARG A 30 7.99 -27.90 16.96
C ARG A 30 8.31 -26.72 16.05
N VAL A 31 9.10 -26.99 15.02
CA VAL A 31 9.38 -26.02 13.96
C VAL A 31 8.82 -26.57 12.66
N ASP A 32 8.03 -25.76 11.96
CA ASP A 32 7.52 -26.07 10.62
C ASP A 32 7.86 -24.93 9.64
N THR A 33 7.69 -25.19 8.35
CA THR A 33 7.95 -24.21 7.28
C THR A 33 6.80 -24.20 6.27
N THR A 34 6.40 -23.02 5.84
CA THR A 34 5.34 -22.81 4.84
C THR A 34 5.75 -21.79 3.78
N GLY A 35 4.97 -21.66 2.71
CA GLY A 35 5.22 -20.72 1.60
C GLY A 35 6.55 -20.95 0.90
N GLU A 36 6.85 -22.19 0.50
CA GLU A 36 8.14 -22.58 -0.11
C GLU A 36 9.38 -22.25 0.75
N GLY A 37 9.20 -22.18 2.08
CA GLY A 37 10.26 -21.83 3.03
C GLY A 37 10.39 -20.34 3.33
N ALA A 38 9.48 -19.50 2.82
CA ALA A 38 9.45 -18.07 3.11
C ALA A 38 8.98 -17.74 4.54
N VAL A 39 8.33 -18.70 5.22
CA VAL A 39 7.86 -18.53 6.60
C VAL A 39 8.27 -19.72 7.45
N VAL A 40 8.84 -19.44 8.62
CA VAL A 40 9.15 -20.41 9.67
C VAL A 40 8.11 -20.29 10.78
N GLN A 41 7.58 -21.41 11.27
CA GLN A 41 6.57 -21.42 12.31
C GLN A 41 7.07 -22.15 13.56
N LEU A 42 6.87 -21.53 14.72
CA LEU A 42 6.95 -22.19 16.02
C LEU A 42 5.57 -22.74 16.36
N CYS A 43 5.49 -24.05 16.57
CA CYS A 43 4.23 -24.77 16.72
C CYS A 43 4.13 -25.47 18.08
N ASP A 44 2.89 -25.62 18.56
CA ASP A 44 2.58 -26.43 19.73
C ASP A 44 2.82 -27.94 19.48
N ALA A 45 2.56 -28.77 20.51
CA ALA A 45 2.78 -30.21 20.45
C ALA A 45 1.92 -30.90 19.36
N GLU A 46 0.77 -30.32 19.03
CA GLU A 46 -0.15 -30.76 17.98
C GLU A 46 0.23 -30.26 16.59
N GLY A 47 1.25 -29.41 16.47
CA GLY A 47 1.73 -28.84 15.19
C GLY A 47 0.99 -27.59 14.76
N ARG A 48 0.27 -26.90 15.66
CA ARG A 48 -0.46 -25.67 15.35
C ARG A 48 0.44 -24.45 15.57
N PRO A 49 0.42 -23.46 14.67
CA PRO A 49 1.33 -22.33 14.75
C PRO A 49 1.00 -21.42 15.94
N LEU A 50 1.99 -21.17 16.79
CA LEU A 50 1.99 -20.15 17.84
C LEU A 50 2.60 -18.84 17.34
N VAL A 51 3.72 -18.92 16.62
CA VAL A 51 4.39 -17.74 16.03
C VAL A 51 4.83 -18.06 14.61
N SER A 52 4.51 -17.18 13.67
CA SER A 52 4.99 -17.24 12.28
C SER A 52 6.02 -16.15 12.03
N ILE A 53 7.16 -16.49 11.44
CA ILE A 53 8.30 -15.59 11.22
C ILE A 53 8.59 -15.54 9.73
N GLU A 54 8.59 -14.33 9.17
CA GLU A 54 8.96 -14.12 7.77
C GLU A 54 10.48 -14.15 7.57
N VAL A 55 10.92 -14.55 6.38
CA VAL A 55 12.31 -14.36 5.95
C VAL A 55 12.78 -12.92 6.15
N PRO A 56 14.01 -12.70 6.66
CA PRO A 56 14.57 -11.37 6.85
C PRO A 56 14.60 -10.55 5.55
N LEU A 57 14.04 -9.35 5.60
CA LEU A 57 14.04 -8.39 4.51
C LEU A 57 15.12 -7.32 4.75
N LEU A 58 16.01 -7.12 3.78
CA LEU A 58 16.99 -6.03 3.85
C LEU A 58 16.30 -4.69 3.54
N LEU A 59 16.35 -3.77 4.50
CA LEU A 59 15.85 -2.41 4.42
C LEU A 59 16.99 -1.44 4.12
N GLN A 60 17.17 -1.12 2.83
CA GLN A 60 18.20 -0.17 2.36
C GLN A 60 17.70 1.27 2.30
N VAL A 61 16.39 1.48 2.44
CA VAL A 61 15.74 2.77 2.21
C VAL A 61 15.63 3.53 3.54
N PRO A 62 16.30 4.69 3.67
CA PRO A 62 16.22 5.49 4.88
C PRO A 62 14.78 5.91 5.21
N GLY A 63 14.39 5.76 6.48
CA GLY A 63 13.09 6.17 7.02
C GLY A 63 11.91 5.29 6.65
N GLU A 64 12.09 4.23 5.86
CA GLU A 64 11.01 3.30 5.53
C GLU A 64 10.42 2.60 6.78
N ALA A 65 11.27 2.26 7.75
CA ALA A 65 10.80 1.73 9.04
C ALA A 65 9.94 2.75 9.80
N ALA A 66 10.39 4.00 9.89
CA ALA A 66 9.65 5.07 10.57
C ALA A 66 8.34 5.41 9.84
N ARG A 67 8.29 5.27 8.51
CA ARG A 67 7.06 5.47 7.73
C ARG A 67 5.97 4.46 8.12
N LEU A 68 6.34 3.21 8.40
CA LEU A 68 5.39 2.14 8.69
C LEU A 68 5.13 1.93 10.18
N LEU A 69 6.14 2.13 11.03
CA LEU A 69 6.09 1.86 12.47
C LEU A 69 5.95 3.14 13.31
N GLY A 70 6.06 4.30 12.67
CA GLY A 70 5.98 5.61 13.30
C GLY A 70 7.33 6.11 13.85
N PRO A 71 7.32 7.31 14.45
CA PRO A 71 8.51 7.93 15.01
C PRO A 71 9.16 7.05 16.09
N GLY A 72 10.49 7.02 16.14
CA GLY A 72 11.21 6.23 17.12
C GLY A 72 11.44 4.77 16.70
N ALA A 73 10.99 4.36 15.52
CA ALA A 73 11.28 3.06 14.92
C ALA A 73 12.46 3.10 13.93
N GLU A 74 13.22 4.19 13.89
CA GLU A 74 14.42 4.30 13.08
C GLU A 74 15.46 3.24 13.50
N PRO A 75 16.17 2.63 12.53
CA PRO A 75 17.33 1.80 12.83
C PRO A 75 18.35 2.56 13.68
N SER A 76 19.08 1.84 14.53
CA SER A 76 20.03 2.42 15.50
C SER A 76 21.27 3.05 14.87
N GLY A 77 21.50 2.87 13.56
CA GLY A 77 22.64 3.42 12.84
C GLY A 77 22.27 3.94 11.45
N ASP A 78 23.26 4.54 10.77
CA ASP A 78 23.08 5.17 9.44
C ASP A 78 23.08 4.17 8.26
N GLY A 79 23.30 2.88 8.55
CA GLY A 79 23.37 1.80 7.57
C GLY A 79 22.03 1.11 7.30
N PRO A 80 22.00 0.17 6.34
CA PRO A 80 20.81 -0.65 6.11
C PRO A 80 20.50 -1.51 7.35
N ALA A 81 19.22 -1.81 7.54
CA ALA A 81 18.75 -2.68 8.62
C ALA A 81 18.10 -3.93 8.05
N TRP A 82 17.97 -4.97 8.86
CA TRP A 82 17.19 -6.16 8.52
C TRP A 82 15.88 -6.14 9.27
N TRP A 83 14.79 -6.25 8.53
CA TRP A 83 13.43 -6.35 9.03
C TRP A 83 13.04 -7.82 9.17
N ILE A 84 12.67 -8.23 10.37
CA ILE A 84 12.21 -9.60 10.65
C ILE A 84 10.88 -9.48 11.37
N GLU A 85 9.84 -10.00 10.73
CA GLU A 85 8.47 -9.91 11.22
C GLU A 85 8.06 -11.22 11.88
N ALA A 86 7.61 -11.15 13.14
CA ALA A 86 7.07 -12.26 13.90
C ALA A 86 5.60 -11.98 14.26
N ARG A 87 4.69 -12.82 13.77
CA ARG A 87 3.25 -12.75 14.01
C ARG A 87 2.84 -13.78 15.05
N ALA A 88 2.29 -13.31 16.17
CA ALA A 88 1.73 -14.18 17.21
C ALA A 88 0.34 -14.69 16.84
N ALA A 89 0.00 -15.91 17.25
CA ALA A 89 -1.35 -16.45 17.12
C ALA A 89 -2.35 -15.65 17.97
N VAL A 90 -3.53 -15.39 17.40
CA VAL A 90 -4.59 -14.62 18.07
C VAL A 90 -5.16 -15.37 19.26
N GLY A 91 -5.39 -14.63 20.36
CA GLY A 91 -6.07 -15.14 21.54
C GLY A 91 -5.20 -16.02 22.44
N VAL A 92 -3.89 -16.09 22.17
CA VAL A 92 -2.91 -16.84 22.96
C VAL A 92 -1.88 -15.87 23.54
N PRO A 93 -2.03 -15.40 24.78
CA PRO A 93 -1.10 -14.43 25.38
C PRO A 93 0.37 -14.86 25.35
N GLN A 94 0.63 -16.15 25.56
CA GLN A 94 1.99 -16.72 25.51
C GLN A 94 2.60 -16.67 24.11
N ALA A 95 1.79 -16.64 23.04
CA ALA A 95 2.30 -16.47 21.68
C ALA A 95 2.84 -15.05 21.47
N GLU A 96 2.21 -14.03 22.07
CA GLU A 96 2.70 -12.65 22.04
C GLU A 96 4.03 -12.53 22.80
N GLU A 97 4.12 -13.14 23.99
CA GLU A 97 5.36 -13.21 24.76
C GLU A 97 6.47 -13.96 23.98
N LEU A 98 6.11 -15.05 23.30
CA LEU A 98 7.05 -15.82 22.48
C LEU A 98 7.58 -15.01 21.28
N ALA A 99 6.71 -14.27 20.60
CA ALA A 99 7.11 -13.39 19.48
C ALA A 99 8.03 -12.26 19.96
N GLY A 100 7.74 -11.64 21.10
CA GLY A 100 8.61 -10.61 21.67
C GLY A 100 9.94 -11.15 22.20
N ALA A 101 9.95 -12.33 22.82
CA ALA A 101 11.17 -12.99 23.24
C ALA A 101 12.04 -13.39 22.04
N PHE A 102 11.44 -13.89 20.96
CA PHE A 102 12.12 -14.15 19.69
C PHE A 102 12.80 -12.88 19.16
N ALA A 103 12.03 -11.80 18.99
CA ALA A 103 12.53 -10.55 18.44
C ALA A 103 13.65 -9.95 19.30
N ALA A 104 13.50 -9.97 20.63
CA ALA A 104 14.51 -9.48 21.56
C ALA A 104 15.80 -10.30 21.51
N ARG A 105 15.74 -11.62 21.35
CA ARG A 105 16.95 -12.44 21.17
C ARG A 105 17.67 -12.13 19.88
N MET A 106 16.93 -11.91 18.79
CA MET A 106 17.51 -11.50 17.51
C MET A 106 18.29 -10.21 17.65
N THR A 107 17.72 -9.19 18.30
CA THR A 107 18.39 -7.88 18.48
C THR A 107 19.52 -7.93 19.50
N MET A 108 19.42 -8.76 20.56
CA MET A 108 20.53 -9.00 21.49
C MET A 108 21.75 -9.60 20.79
N LEU A 109 21.53 -10.54 19.86
CA LEU A 109 22.60 -11.19 19.11
C LEU A 109 23.13 -10.29 18.01
N LEU A 110 22.27 -9.63 17.24
CA LEU A 110 22.63 -8.98 15.99
C LEU A 110 22.77 -7.46 16.09
N GLY A 111 22.46 -6.87 17.24
CA GLY A 111 22.31 -5.42 17.38
C GLY A 111 20.94 -4.94 16.88
N GLY A 112 20.62 -3.67 17.11
CA GLY A 112 19.35 -3.06 16.71
C GLY A 112 18.27 -3.09 17.79
N ARG A 113 16.99 -3.14 17.39
CA ARG A 113 15.85 -2.87 18.27
C ARG A 113 14.57 -3.63 17.92
N VAL A 114 13.71 -3.80 18.93
CA VAL A 114 12.40 -4.43 18.79
C VAL A 114 11.32 -3.35 18.67
N TYR A 115 10.31 -3.62 17.85
CA TYR A 115 9.08 -2.85 17.76
C TYR A 115 7.85 -3.75 17.97
N PRO A 116 6.83 -3.30 18.72
CA PRO A 116 6.88 -2.14 19.61
C PRO A 116 7.89 -2.36 20.76
N PRO A 117 8.47 -1.30 21.34
CA PRO A 117 9.53 -1.43 22.34
C PRO A 117 9.06 -2.10 23.64
N ASP A 118 7.76 -2.05 23.91
CA ASP A 118 7.07 -2.64 25.05
C ASP A 118 6.36 -3.96 24.71
N ALA A 119 6.70 -4.61 23.59
CA ALA A 119 6.15 -5.91 23.22
C ALA A 119 6.33 -6.92 24.39
N PRO A 120 5.29 -7.70 24.76
CA PRO A 120 5.40 -8.74 25.78
C PRO A 120 6.55 -9.71 25.52
N GLY A 121 7.22 -10.20 26.56
CA GLY A 121 8.33 -11.15 26.44
C GLY A 121 9.69 -10.55 26.04
N THR A 122 9.74 -9.27 25.67
CA THR A 122 11.01 -8.56 25.46
C THR A 122 11.81 -8.43 26.77
N ALA A 123 11.12 -8.13 27.88
CA ALA A 123 11.69 -8.13 29.21
C ALA A 123 11.97 -9.58 29.66
N GLY A 124 13.24 -9.90 29.90
CA GLY A 124 13.63 -11.24 30.35
C GLY A 124 13.82 -12.26 29.22
N ALA A 125 13.90 -11.82 27.96
CA ALA A 125 14.07 -12.67 26.77
C ALA A 125 15.23 -13.68 26.83
N ALA A 126 16.20 -13.50 27.75
CA ALA A 126 17.25 -14.48 28.03
C ALA A 126 16.73 -15.83 28.56
N ARG A 127 15.51 -15.88 29.10
CA ARG A 127 14.86 -17.12 29.56
C ARG A 127 13.85 -17.59 28.51
N PRO A 128 13.66 -18.91 28.32
CA PRO A 128 12.56 -19.42 27.51
C PRO A 128 11.20 -19.02 28.09
N VAL A 129 10.25 -18.69 27.22
CA VAL A 129 8.85 -18.49 27.55
C VAL A 129 8.23 -19.86 27.84
N ASP A 130 7.54 -19.98 28.97
CA ASP A 130 6.83 -21.21 29.32
C ASP A 130 5.53 -21.31 28.50
N VAL A 131 5.58 -22.19 27.51
CA VAL A 131 4.47 -22.51 26.60
C VAL A 131 3.90 -23.89 26.89
N SER A 132 4.24 -24.49 28.03
CA SER A 132 3.75 -25.82 28.40
C SER A 132 2.23 -25.81 28.62
N GLY A 133 1.54 -26.75 27.97
CA GLY A 133 0.08 -26.84 28.03
C GLY A 133 -0.67 -25.75 27.26
N VAL A 134 0.03 -24.91 26.48
CA VAL A 134 -0.58 -23.95 25.57
C VAL A 134 -0.86 -24.64 24.23
N THR A 135 -2.09 -24.51 23.75
CA THR A 135 -2.50 -25.03 22.44
C THR A 135 -3.12 -23.89 21.64
N ALA A 136 -2.67 -23.71 20.40
CA ALA A 136 -3.23 -22.69 19.53
C ALA A 136 -4.63 -23.09 19.04
N VAL A 137 -5.44 -22.08 18.69
CA VAL A 137 -6.71 -22.29 18.00
C VAL A 137 -6.40 -22.93 16.63
N PRO A 138 -7.13 -23.99 16.22
CA PRO A 138 -6.93 -24.58 14.91
C PRO A 138 -7.17 -23.55 13.80
N VAL A 139 -6.12 -23.26 13.03
CA VAL A 139 -6.24 -22.49 11.80
C VAL A 139 -6.60 -23.47 10.68
N PRO A 140 -7.62 -23.20 9.83
CA PRO A 140 -7.92 -24.08 8.71
C PRO A 140 -6.68 -24.28 7.83
N ALA A 141 -6.45 -25.51 7.35
CA ALA A 141 -5.26 -25.83 6.55
C ALA A 141 -5.14 -25.00 5.25
N ALA A 142 -6.25 -24.39 4.80
CA ALA A 142 -6.30 -23.50 3.65
C ALA A 142 -6.02 -22.02 3.98
N ALA A 143 -5.94 -21.65 5.26
CA ALA A 143 -5.71 -20.27 5.65
C ALA A 143 -4.23 -19.90 5.45
N GLN A 144 -4.02 -18.74 4.83
CA GLN A 144 -2.68 -18.16 4.73
C GLN A 144 -2.20 -17.76 6.14
N PRO A 145 -0.87 -17.74 6.41
CA PRO A 145 -0.33 -17.37 7.73
C PRO A 145 -0.80 -16.01 8.26
N ALA A 146 -1.21 -15.10 7.38
CA ALA A 146 -1.74 -13.78 7.73
C ALA A 146 -3.19 -13.81 8.24
N VAL A 147 -3.96 -14.86 7.93
CA VAL A 147 -5.40 -14.95 8.16
C VAL A 147 -5.66 -15.51 9.55
N ASP A 148 -6.30 -14.71 10.39
CA ASP A 148 -6.57 -15.04 11.79
C ASP A 148 -7.90 -15.79 11.95
N MET A 149 -8.85 -15.55 11.04
CA MET A 149 -10.10 -16.29 10.95
C MET A 149 -10.51 -16.47 9.50
N LEU A 150 -10.86 -17.70 9.12
CA LEU A 150 -11.33 -18.03 7.79
C LEU A 150 -12.73 -18.64 7.89
N THR A 151 -13.67 -18.06 7.16
CA THR A 151 -15.05 -18.54 7.05
C THR A 151 -15.38 -18.92 5.61
N ASP A 152 -16.63 -19.30 5.33
CA ASP A 152 -17.06 -19.54 3.95
C ASP A 152 -17.17 -18.24 3.14
N ALA A 153 -17.39 -17.09 3.79
CA ALA A 153 -17.60 -15.80 3.14
C ALA A 153 -16.39 -14.84 3.21
N ALA A 154 -15.51 -15.00 4.20
CA ALA A 154 -14.45 -14.02 4.48
C ALA A 154 -13.15 -14.65 4.97
N ALA A 155 -12.04 -13.99 4.64
CA ALA A 155 -10.77 -14.13 5.35
C ALA A 155 -10.55 -12.86 6.19
N VAL A 156 -10.49 -13.02 7.50
CA VAL A 156 -10.34 -11.93 8.46
C VAL A 156 -8.89 -11.86 8.94
N VAL A 157 -8.31 -10.66 8.84
CA VAL A 157 -6.95 -10.35 9.27
C VAL A 157 -7.04 -9.27 10.35
N LEU A 158 -6.60 -9.58 11.57
CA LEU A 158 -6.50 -8.60 12.64
C LEU A 158 -5.13 -7.91 12.56
N GLN A 159 -5.11 -6.59 12.69
CA GLN A 159 -3.91 -5.78 12.63
C GLN A 159 -3.93 -4.72 13.74
N ASP A 160 -2.80 -4.56 14.42
CA ASP A 160 -2.61 -3.56 15.48
C ASP A 160 -1.24 -2.90 15.31
N ARG A 161 -1.13 -2.08 14.25
CA ARG A 161 0.07 -1.32 13.88
C ARG A 161 -0.33 0.12 13.57
N PRO A 162 0.55 1.12 13.81
CA PRO A 162 0.22 2.51 13.47
C PRO A 162 -0.12 2.70 11.99
N VAL A 163 0.57 1.97 11.11
CA VAL A 163 0.29 1.92 9.68
C VAL A 163 0.25 0.45 9.23
N VAL A 164 -0.85 0.03 8.64
CA VAL A 164 -1.04 -1.30 8.05
C VAL A 164 -0.51 -1.27 6.60
N PRO A 165 0.66 -1.88 6.32
CA PRO A 165 1.27 -1.88 5.00
C PRO A 165 0.68 -2.98 4.10
N MET A 166 0.90 -2.87 2.79
CA MET A 166 0.62 -3.95 1.85
C MET A 166 1.78 -4.95 1.91
N THR A 167 1.82 -5.74 2.99
CA THR A 167 2.85 -6.75 3.19
C THR A 167 2.72 -7.90 2.19
N SER A 168 3.78 -8.70 2.06
CA SER A 168 3.77 -9.97 1.33
C SER A 168 2.64 -10.89 1.83
N TRP A 169 2.50 -11.00 3.15
CA TRP A 169 1.43 -11.73 3.83
C TRP A 169 0.04 -11.23 3.47
N LEU A 170 -0.19 -9.91 3.49
CA LEU A 170 -1.49 -9.34 3.14
C LEU A 170 -1.79 -9.49 1.64
N SER A 171 -0.77 -9.33 0.79
CA SER A 171 -0.88 -9.54 -0.66
C SER A 171 -1.24 -10.99 -0.99
N GLU A 172 -0.65 -11.95 -0.28
CA GLU A 172 -0.93 -13.38 -0.44
C GLU A 172 -2.32 -13.76 0.08
N ALA A 173 -2.73 -13.20 1.23
CA ALA A 173 -4.10 -13.34 1.73
C ALA A 173 -5.11 -12.79 0.72
N LEU A 174 -4.86 -11.61 0.16
CA LEU A 174 -5.70 -11.02 -0.88
C LEU A 174 -5.79 -11.95 -2.11
N ARG A 175 -4.66 -12.44 -2.62
CA ARG A 175 -4.62 -13.38 -3.75
C ARG A 175 -5.48 -14.62 -3.48
N ALA A 176 -5.32 -15.23 -2.30
CA ALA A 176 -6.07 -16.42 -1.91
C ALA A 176 -7.59 -16.14 -1.78
N THR A 177 -7.98 -14.96 -1.31
CA THR A 177 -9.41 -14.59 -1.25
C THR A 177 -10.05 -14.48 -2.63
N LEU A 178 -9.32 -13.97 -3.63
CA LEU A 178 -9.81 -13.88 -5.01
C LEU A 178 -9.96 -15.25 -5.67
N GLU A 179 -9.03 -16.16 -5.42
CA GLU A 179 -9.08 -17.53 -5.95
C GLU A 179 -10.22 -18.35 -5.33
N SER A 180 -10.63 -17.97 -4.13
CA SER A 180 -11.60 -18.71 -3.33
C SER A 180 -12.95 -18.00 -3.15
N ASP A 181 -13.17 -16.91 -3.90
CA ASP A 181 -14.38 -16.07 -3.92
C ASP A 181 -14.83 -15.57 -2.54
N ARG A 182 -13.85 -15.26 -1.67
CA ARG A 182 -14.05 -14.70 -0.34
C ARG A 182 -13.77 -13.20 -0.34
N SER A 183 -14.34 -12.49 0.63
CA SER A 183 -13.93 -11.12 0.93
C SER A 183 -12.72 -11.08 1.87
N LEU A 184 -11.76 -10.18 1.61
CA LEU A 184 -10.70 -9.87 2.57
C LEU A 184 -11.20 -8.81 3.55
N GLN A 185 -11.12 -9.07 4.86
CA GLN A 185 -11.57 -8.14 5.90
C GLN A 185 -10.44 -7.86 6.89
N ILE A 186 -9.93 -6.63 6.87
CA ILE A 186 -8.87 -6.20 7.79
C ILE A 186 -9.52 -5.52 8.99
N VAL A 187 -9.37 -6.09 10.18
CA VAL A 187 -9.88 -5.51 11.42
C VAL A 187 -8.77 -4.74 12.11
N THR A 188 -9.02 -3.49 12.53
CA THR A 188 -8.06 -2.65 13.26
C THR A 188 -8.71 -1.89 14.40
N PRO A 189 -7.98 -1.52 15.46
CA PRO A 189 -8.38 -0.44 16.36
C PRO A 189 -8.41 0.94 15.64
N PRO A 190 -9.00 1.99 16.26
CA PRO A 190 -9.18 3.29 15.60
C PRO A 190 -7.89 4.10 15.41
N HIS A 191 -6.82 3.78 16.13
CA HIS A 191 -5.54 4.48 16.02
C HIS A 191 -4.71 4.02 14.80
N CYS A 192 -5.05 2.86 14.23
CA CYS A 192 -4.39 2.31 13.05
C CYS A 192 -4.76 3.12 11.80
N ARG A 193 -3.81 3.23 10.88
CA ARG A 193 -4.00 3.84 9.56
C ARG A 193 -3.61 2.84 8.50
N LEU A 194 -4.09 3.00 7.27
CA LEU A 194 -3.59 2.23 6.13
C LEU A 194 -2.42 2.98 5.49
N SER A 195 -1.45 2.25 4.95
CA SER A 195 -0.55 2.86 3.96
C SER A 195 -1.37 3.24 2.71
N LEU A 196 -0.90 4.22 1.94
CA LEU A 196 -1.59 4.57 0.70
C LEU A 196 -1.71 3.39 -0.29
N PRO A 197 -0.68 2.56 -0.52
CA PRO A 197 -0.80 1.37 -1.37
C PRO A 197 -1.87 0.40 -0.88
N THR A 198 -1.96 0.14 0.42
CA THR A 198 -3.02 -0.69 1.00
C THR A 198 -4.39 -0.10 0.74
N ARG A 199 -4.58 1.20 1.06
CA ARG A 199 -5.86 1.89 0.83
C ARG A 199 -6.31 1.76 -0.63
N MET A 200 -5.43 2.09 -1.58
CA MET A 200 -5.75 2.05 -3.00
C MET A 200 -6.14 0.65 -3.48
N LEU A 201 -5.45 -0.38 -2.98
CA LEU A 201 -5.76 -1.75 -3.37
C LEU A 201 -7.11 -2.18 -2.79
N LEU A 202 -7.39 -1.88 -1.52
CA LEU A 202 -8.67 -2.23 -0.89
C LEU A 202 -9.86 -1.52 -1.56
N GLU A 203 -9.71 -0.26 -1.96
CA GLU A 203 -10.75 0.49 -2.70
C GLU A 203 -11.10 -0.13 -4.07
N SER A 204 -10.18 -0.90 -4.65
CA SER A 204 -10.35 -1.51 -5.97
C SER A 204 -10.86 -2.96 -5.96
N MET A 205 -10.98 -3.57 -4.78
CA MET A 205 -11.21 -5.01 -4.61
C MET A 205 -12.39 -5.27 -3.68
N PRO A 206 -13.04 -6.46 -3.73
CA PRO A 206 -14.08 -6.85 -2.77
C PRO A 206 -13.47 -7.09 -1.38
N SER A 207 -13.19 -6.00 -0.68
CA SER A 207 -12.53 -6.00 0.62
C SER A 207 -13.20 -5.03 1.58
N ARG A 208 -12.87 -5.16 2.86
CA ARG A 208 -13.38 -4.26 3.91
C ARG A 208 -12.30 -3.92 4.91
N TRP A 209 -12.22 -2.66 5.28
CA TRP A 209 -11.45 -2.23 6.45
C TRP A 209 -12.41 -2.06 7.63
N VAL A 210 -12.41 -2.98 8.57
CA VAL A 210 -13.28 -3.01 9.74
C VAL A 210 -12.58 -2.32 10.90
N VAL A 211 -13.08 -1.18 11.33
CA VAL A 211 -12.56 -0.45 12.48
C VAL A 211 -13.38 -0.82 13.70
N GLN A 212 -12.71 -1.33 14.73
CA GLN A 212 -13.32 -1.63 16.03
C GLN A 212 -13.18 -0.40 16.94
N ASP A 213 -14.29 0.24 17.26
CA ASP A 213 -14.37 1.44 18.08
C ASP A 213 -15.29 1.22 19.28
N GLU A 214 -14.83 1.59 20.47
CA GLU A 214 -15.57 1.37 21.72
C GLU A 214 -16.91 2.14 21.78
N ARG A 215 -17.02 3.27 21.06
CA ARG A 215 -18.20 4.15 21.08
C ARG A 215 -19.28 3.69 20.12
N CYS A 216 -18.91 3.21 18.93
CA CYS A 216 -19.87 2.89 17.85
C CYS A 216 -19.83 1.43 17.36
N GLY A 217 -19.00 0.57 17.97
CA GLY A 217 -18.91 -0.85 17.64
C GLY A 217 -17.96 -1.08 16.46
N TYR A 218 -18.49 -1.54 15.33
CA TYR A 218 -17.69 -1.76 14.12
C TYR A 218 -18.17 -0.83 13.01
N TYR A 219 -17.25 -0.24 12.27
CA TYR A 219 -17.57 0.50 11.05
C TYR A 219 -16.51 0.29 9.98
N ASP A 220 -16.87 0.60 8.75
CA ASP A 220 -15.95 0.52 7.62
C ASP A 220 -15.05 1.76 7.57
N GLY A 221 -13.74 1.60 7.75
CA GLY A 221 -12.79 2.72 7.72
C GLY A 221 -12.63 3.38 6.34
N LEU A 222 -13.12 2.76 5.26
CA LEU A 222 -13.13 3.37 3.92
C LEU A 222 -14.41 4.16 3.64
N THR A 223 -15.55 3.70 4.14
CA THR A 223 -16.88 4.24 3.76
C THR A 223 -17.67 4.85 4.91
N GLY A 224 -17.28 4.60 6.16
CA GLY A 224 -17.98 5.00 7.37
C GLY A 224 -19.21 4.16 7.71
N ALA A 225 -19.57 3.18 6.87
CA ALA A 225 -20.72 2.31 7.08
C ALA A 225 -20.60 1.56 8.41
N VAL A 226 -21.61 1.66 9.29
CA VAL A 226 -21.69 0.81 10.49
C VAL A 226 -21.83 -0.66 10.06
N LEU A 227 -21.08 -1.54 10.72
CA LEU A 227 -20.97 -2.95 10.38
C LEU A 227 -21.51 -3.84 11.49
N THR A 228 -22.00 -4.99 11.09
CA THR A 228 -22.36 -6.08 12.00
C THR A 228 -21.83 -7.40 11.44
N TRP A 229 -21.53 -8.35 12.32
CA TRP A 229 -21.20 -9.71 11.92
C TRP A 229 -22.48 -10.46 11.54
N GLN A 230 -22.62 -10.83 10.27
CA GLN A 230 -23.76 -11.57 9.73
C GLN A 230 -23.29 -12.46 8.58
N ASP A 231 -23.87 -13.66 8.46
CA ASP A 231 -23.53 -14.62 7.39
C ASP A 231 -22.01 -14.84 7.25
N ASP A 232 -21.35 -15.04 8.39
CA ASP A 232 -19.91 -15.30 8.51
C ASP A 232 -18.96 -14.20 7.99
N ALA A 233 -19.44 -12.96 7.94
CA ALA A 233 -18.67 -11.80 7.48
C ALA A 233 -19.13 -10.49 8.16
N PHE A 234 -18.25 -9.47 8.19
CA PHE A 234 -18.70 -8.10 8.48
C PHE A 234 -19.41 -7.48 7.27
N SER A 235 -20.69 -7.12 7.49
CA SER A 235 -21.57 -6.55 6.47
C SER A 235 -22.21 -5.24 6.95
N PRO A 236 -22.54 -4.30 6.05
CA PRO A 236 -23.20 -3.05 6.41
C PRO A 236 -24.52 -3.30 7.12
N ALA A 237 -24.68 -2.69 8.29
CA ALA A 237 -25.91 -2.73 9.06
C ALA A 237 -26.95 -1.85 8.35
N ARG A 238 -27.99 -2.49 7.80
CA ARG A 238 -29.12 -1.80 7.16
C ARG A 238 -30.23 -1.58 8.16
N ASP A 239 -30.83 -0.39 8.14
CA ASP A 239 -32.03 -0.10 8.93
C ASP A 239 -33.31 -0.62 8.25
N GLU A 240 -34.46 -0.33 8.86
CA GLU A 240 -35.79 -0.74 8.35
C GLU A 240 -36.09 -0.19 6.95
N ASN A 241 -35.43 0.90 6.53
CA ASN A 241 -35.55 1.51 5.22
C ASN A 241 -34.52 0.97 4.22
N GLY A 242 -33.62 0.10 4.66
CA GLY A 242 -32.52 -0.43 3.85
C GLY A 242 -31.32 0.51 3.74
N GLU A 243 -31.31 1.62 4.49
CA GLU A 243 -30.22 2.59 4.51
C GLU A 243 -29.09 2.14 5.44
N THR A 244 -27.85 2.50 5.09
CA THR A 244 -26.67 2.19 5.90
C THR A 244 -26.31 3.40 6.73
N ARG A 245 -26.29 3.23 8.06
CA ARG A 245 -25.87 4.30 8.98
C ARG A 245 -24.37 4.56 8.83
N VAL A 246 -23.98 5.84 8.90
CA VAL A 246 -22.58 6.26 8.98
C VAL A 246 -22.19 6.42 10.45
N ALA A 247 -21.01 5.92 10.84
CA ALA A 247 -20.50 6.05 12.20
C ALA A 247 -20.07 7.49 12.51
N ASP A 248 -20.43 8.01 13.70
CA ASP A 248 -20.07 9.37 14.11
C ASP A 248 -18.55 9.59 14.08
N ALA A 249 -17.79 8.62 14.61
CA ALA A 249 -16.32 8.62 14.64
C ALA A 249 -15.68 8.83 13.24
N PHE A 250 -16.36 8.40 12.18
CA PHE A 250 -15.88 8.57 10.80
C PHE A 250 -15.98 10.03 10.32
N THR A 251 -16.85 10.84 10.90
CA THR A 251 -17.12 12.23 10.47
C THR A 251 -16.53 13.30 11.40
N GLU A 252 -15.95 12.89 12.53
CA GLU A 252 -15.42 13.80 13.56
C GLU A 252 -14.12 14.52 13.17
N ALA A 253 -13.41 14.07 12.12
CA ALA A 253 -12.13 14.64 11.74
C ALA A 253 -12.26 16.01 11.02
N GLY A 254 -11.49 16.99 11.49
CA GLY A 254 -11.40 18.32 10.88
C GLY A 254 -10.24 18.46 9.87
N PRO A 255 -10.25 19.50 9.03
CA PRO A 255 -9.18 19.74 8.06
C PRO A 255 -7.86 20.07 8.77
N THR A 256 -6.77 19.40 8.37
CA THR A 256 -5.42 19.65 8.92
C THR A 256 -4.68 20.77 8.20
N GLY A 257 -5.17 21.21 7.04
CA GLY A 257 -4.47 22.11 6.12
C GLY A 257 -3.40 21.41 5.28
N GLU A 258 -3.18 20.11 5.48
CA GLU A 258 -2.31 19.29 4.65
C GLU A 258 -3.00 18.92 3.33
N ARG A 259 -2.20 18.72 2.30
CA ARG A 259 -2.68 18.44 0.94
C ARG A 259 -1.86 17.34 0.32
N GLN A 260 -2.47 16.65 -0.64
CA GLN A 260 -1.79 15.69 -1.50
C GLN A 260 -2.04 16.03 -2.96
N LEU A 261 -0.99 15.90 -3.78
CA LEU A 261 -1.07 15.90 -5.24
C LEU A 261 -0.99 14.45 -5.72
N VAL A 262 -2.02 13.99 -6.41
CA VAL A 262 -2.10 12.66 -7.02
C VAL A 262 -1.93 12.82 -8.53
N VAL A 263 -1.00 12.09 -9.12
CA VAL A 263 -0.76 12.05 -10.57
C VAL A 263 -0.85 10.59 -11.02
N SER A 264 -1.95 10.26 -11.67
CA SER A 264 -2.19 8.93 -12.25
C SER A 264 -2.00 8.98 -13.74
N PHE A 265 -1.18 8.10 -14.31
CA PHE A 265 -0.91 8.08 -15.74
C PHE A 265 -0.56 6.71 -16.26
N ARG A 266 -0.82 6.54 -17.56
CA ARG A 266 -0.50 5.31 -18.30
C ARG A 266 0.45 5.63 -19.45
N ALA A 267 1.48 4.82 -19.58
CA ALA A 267 2.45 4.86 -20.67
C ALA A 267 2.44 3.53 -21.42
N LEU A 268 2.49 3.56 -22.75
CA LEU A 268 2.57 2.36 -23.57
C LEU A 268 3.88 2.33 -24.35
N HIS A 269 4.68 1.30 -24.08
CA HIS A 269 5.99 1.10 -24.69
C HIS A 269 5.96 0.02 -25.76
N ARG A 270 6.82 0.18 -26.76
CA ARG A 270 7.10 -0.90 -27.72
C ARG A 270 7.98 -1.94 -27.02
N PRO A 271 7.70 -3.26 -27.19
CA PRO A 271 8.46 -4.32 -26.56
C PRO A 271 9.77 -4.57 -27.33
N THR A 272 10.74 -3.67 -27.21
CA THR A 272 12.07 -3.81 -27.80
C THR A 272 13.04 -4.46 -26.81
N GLU A 273 14.13 -5.04 -27.29
CA GLU A 273 15.14 -5.69 -26.43
C GLU A 273 15.83 -4.71 -25.47
N ASP A 274 15.86 -3.43 -25.81
CA ASP A 274 16.47 -2.34 -25.04
C ASP A 274 15.46 -1.59 -24.15
N LEU A 275 14.22 -2.05 -24.06
CA LEU A 275 13.19 -1.41 -23.24
C LEU A 275 13.58 -1.46 -21.76
N VAL A 276 13.71 -0.28 -21.14
CA VAL A 276 13.89 -0.11 -19.70
C VAL A 276 12.69 0.62 -19.11
N LEU A 277 12.01 -0.04 -18.18
CA LEU A 277 10.81 0.45 -17.49
C LEU A 277 11.17 1.38 -16.32
N GLY A 278 10.15 2.01 -15.73
CA GLY A 278 10.26 2.94 -14.60
C GLY A 278 10.72 4.34 -14.98
N GLY A 279 11.03 4.61 -16.25
CA GLY A 279 11.49 5.92 -16.72
C GLY A 279 10.42 7.00 -16.58
N ALA A 280 9.18 6.68 -16.92
CA ALA A 280 8.06 7.61 -16.81
C ALA A 280 7.77 7.99 -15.35
N LEU A 281 7.80 6.99 -14.45
CA LEU A 281 7.68 7.21 -13.01
C LEU A 281 8.83 8.06 -12.47
N GLU A 282 10.09 7.75 -12.81
CA GLU A 282 11.24 8.51 -12.33
C GLU A 282 11.20 9.98 -12.79
N ALA A 283 10.75 10.25 -14.03
CA ALA A 283 10.56 11.61 -14.54
C ALA A 283 9.49 12.38 -13.74
N ALA A 284 8.33 11.77 -13.51
CA ALA A 284 7.27 12.35 -12.68
C ALA A 284 7.75 12.61 -11.25
N TRP A 285 8.48 11.66 -10.67
CA TRP A 285 9.04 11.79 -9.34
C TRP A 285 9.98 12.99 -9.24
N ARG A 286 10.95 13.08 -10.15
CA ARG A 286 11.93 14.19 -10.19
C ARG A 286 11.26 15.55 -10.38
N ALA A 287 10.24 15.62 -11.24
CA ALA A 287 9.51 16.86 -11.48
C ALA A 287 8.77 17.37 -10.23
N LEU A 288 8.29 16.46 -9.38
CA LEU A 288 7.46 16.80 -8.22
C LEU A 288 8.24 16.88 -6.90
N THR A 289 9.35 16.17 -6.77
CA THR A 289 10.13 16.10 -5.51
C THR A 289 11.55 16.66 -5.63
N GLY A 290 12.04 16.90 -6.85
CA GLY A 290 13.41 17.34 -7.13
C GLY A 290 14.45 16.22 -7.19
N GLY A 291 14.10 14.98 -6.83
CA GLY A 291 15.01 13.83 -6.79
C GLY A 291 14.39 12.56 -7.37
N PRO A 292 15.16 11.48 -7.58
CA PRO A 292 14.59 10.18 -7.92
C PRO A 292 13.82 9.58 -6.74
N PRO A 293 13.05 8.50 -6.97
CA PRO A 293 12.55 7.67 -5.86
C PRO A 293 13.71 7.13 -5.01
N ALA A 294 13.47 6.94 -3.73
CA ALA A 294 14.48 6.40 -2.82
C ALA A 294 14.53 4.86 -2.92
N GLY A 295 13.37 4.22 -3.00
CA GLY A 295 13.30 2.78 -3.05
C GLY A 295 12.00 2.21 -3.58
N TRP A 296 11.95 0.88 -3.65
CA TRP A 296 10.84 0.12 -4.19
C TRP A 296 10.78 -1.30 -3.62
N GLY A 297 9.66 -1.97 -3.84
CA GLY A 297 9.45 -3.37 -3.49
C GLY A 297 8.17 -3.92 -4.14
N THR A 298 8.01 -5.25 -4.12
CA THR A 298 6.76 -5.93 -4.52
C THR A 298 5.70 -5.95 -3.41
N SER A 299 6.08 -5.48 -2.22
CA SER A 299 5.27 -5.30 -1.03
C SER A 299 5.90 -4.19 -0.19
N GLU A 300 5.19 -3.75 0.84
CA GLU A 300 5.76 -2.94 1.91
C GLU A 300 6.27 -3.84 3.05
N PRO A 301 7.41 -3.55 3.69
CA PRO A 301 8.30 -2.41 3.45
C PRO A 301 9.00 -2.45 2.08
N ALA A 302 9.08 -1.29 1.43
CA ALA A 302 9.81 -1.12 0.17
C ALA A 302 11.32 -1.03 0.47
N GLY A 303 11.97 -2.19 0.63
CA GLY A 303 13.34 -2.28 1.16
C GLY A 303 14.47 -2.07 0.14
N LEU A 304 14.21 -2.15 -1.17
CA LEU A 304 15.25 -2.09 -2.19
C LEU A 304 15.49 -0.65 -2.66
N THR A 305 16.76 -0.30 -2.89
CA THR A 305 17.09 0.98 -3.53
C THR A 305 16.51 1.06 -4.95
N TRP A 306 16.04 2.24 -5.35
CA TRP A 306 15.46 2.46 -6.67
C TRP A 306 16.39 2.00 -7.81
N SER A 307 15.91 1.08 -8.64
CA SER A 307 16.64 0.57 -9.80
C SER A 307 15.69 0.21 -10.94
N ARG A 308 15.66 1.06 -11.97
CA ARG A 308 14.89 0.80 -13.19
C ARG A 308 15.25 -0.53 -13.86
N ARG A 309 16.53 -0.92 -13.79
CA ARG A 309 16.99 -2.19 -14.35
C ARG A 309 16.40 -3.38 -13.61
N GLN A 310 16.52 -3.43 -12.29
CA GLN A 310 15.98 -4.56 -11.51
C GLN A 310 14.45 -4.65 -11.62
N LEU A 311 13.77 -3.50 -11.66
CA LEU A 311 12.33 -3.44 -11.91
C LEU A 311 11.97 -4.03 -13.28
N THR A 312 12.75 -3.70 -14.31
CA THR A 312 12.56 -4.24 -15.67
C THR A 312 12.82 -5.74 -15.71
N ASP A 313 13.90 -6.21 -15.09
CA ASP A 313 14.26 -7.63 -15.03
C ASP A 313 13.13 -8.43 -14.36
N LEU A 314 12.61 -7.97 -13.22
CA LEU A 314 11.47 -8.59 -12.53
C LEU A 314 10.20 -8.63 -13.39
N ALA A 315 9.88 -7.51 -14.05
CA ALA A 315 8.71 -7.44 -14.92
C ALA A 315 8.82 -8.38 -16.13
N TYR A 316 10.03 -8.52 -16.68
CA TYR A 316 10.33 -9.43 -17.78
C TYR A 316 10.19 -10.89 -17.35
N GLU A 317 10.77 -11.28 -16.20
CA GLU A 317 10.68 -12.65 -15.66
C GLU A 317 9.24 -13.08 -15.37
N ARG A 318 8.38 -12.14 -14.95
CA ARG A 318 6.98 -12.43 -14.64
C ARG A 318 6.09 -12.47 -15.88
N ALA A 319 6.49 -11.88 -17.00
CA ALA A 319 5.67 -11.79 -18.20
C ALA A 319 5.20 -13.18 -18.69
N PRO A 320 3.93 -13.35 -19.10
CA PRO A 320 2.91 -12.31 -19.30
C PRO A 320 2.11 -11.94 -18.04
N ARG A 321 2.41 -12.49 -16.86
CA ARG A 321 1.74 -12.08 -15.62
C ARG A 321 2.11 -10.62 -15.30
N SER A 322 1.14 -9.88 -14.77
CA SER A 322 1.38 -8.51 -14.34
C SER A 322 2.35 -8.46 -13.15
N THR A 323 3.06 -7.34 -13.07
CA THR A 323 3.95 -7.01 -11.95
C THR A 323 3.43 -5.75 -11.30
N TRP A 324 3.19 -5.80 -10.00
CA TRP A 324 2.79 -4.63 -9.20
C TRP A 324 3.89 -4.34 -8.19
N THR A 325 4.23 -3.07 -8.01
CA THR A 325 5.29 -2.62 -7.11
C THR A 325 4.86 -1.36 -6.37
N VAL A 326 5.35 -1.22 -5.14
CA VAL A 326 5.33 0.02 -4.36
C VAL A 326 6.67 0.71 -4.52
N VAL A 327 6.64 2.03 -4.70
CA VAL A 327 7.81 2.89 -4.81
C VAL A 327 7.70 3.99 -3.77
N VAL A 328 8.76 4.25 -3.02
CA VAL A 328 8.77 5.16 -1.87
C VAL A 328 9.85 6.24 -2.01
N GLY A 329 9.55 7.41 -1.44
CA GLY A 329 10.44 8.56 -1.39
C GLY A 329 11.32 8.59 -0.15
N ALA A 330 12.16 9.61 -0.08
CA ALA A 330 12.93 9.92 1.10
C ALA A 330 12.07 10.65 2.15
N PRO A 331 12.46 10.64 3.45
CA PRO A 331 11.65 11.20 4.53
C PRO A 331 11.39 12.71 4.46
N ASP A 332 12.29 13.47 3.82
CA ASP A 332 12.20 14.91 3.63
C ASP A 332 11.00 15.31 2.73
N ARG A 333 10.73 14.49 1.72
CA ARG A 333 9.61 14.67 0.78
C ARG A 333 8.76 13.39 0.70
N PRO A 334 7.72 13.26 1.55
CA PRO A 334 6.82 12.11 1.51
C PRO A 334 6.18 11.95 0.14
N ALA A 335 6.53 10.86 -0.53
CA ALA A 335 6.02 10.47 -1.83
C ALA A 335 5.93 8.95 -1.89
N VAL A 336 4.81 8.45 -2.42
CA VAL A 336 4.59 7.02 -2.64
C VAL A 336 3.94 6.86 -4.02
N ALA A 337 4.40 5.88 -4.78
CA ALA A 337 3.72 5.45 -6.00
C ALA A 337 3.41 3.97 -5.99
N THR A 338 2.36 3.61 -6.70
CA THR A 338 2.16 2.25 -7.20
C THR A 338 2.44 2.22 -8.69
N LEU A 339 3.11 1.17 -9.15
CA LEU A 339 3.36 0.90 -10.56
C LEU A 339 2.87 -0.50 -10.86
N ARG A 340 2.09 -0.64 -11.93
CA ARG A 340 1.69 -1.91 -12.50
C ARG A 340 2.21 -2.02 -13.93
N VAL A 341 2.98 -3.06 -14.20
CA VAL A 341 3.48 -3.39 -15.54
C VAL A 341 2.63 -4.52 -16.11
N ILE A 342 2.12 -4.31 -17.32
CA ILE A 342 1.23 -5.26 -18.02
C ILE A 342 1.73 -5.48 -19.44
N ARG A 343 1.91 -6.74 -19.85
CA ARG A 343 2.15 -7.09 -21.25
C ARG A 343 0.79 -7.23 -21.97
N THR A 344 0.51 -6.34 -22.92
CA THR A 344 -0.70 -6.38 -23.76
C THR A 344 -0.35 -6.74 -25.20
N PRO A 345 -1.29 -7.07 -26.10
CA PRO A 345 -0.98 -7.25 -27.52
C PRO A 345 -0.29 -6.03 -28.16
N GLU A 346 -0.66 -4.81 -27.74
CA GLU A 346 -0.17 -3.54 -28.27
C GLU A 346 1.24 -3.18 -27.79
N GLY A 347 1.68 -3.69 -26.63
CA GLY A 347 3.00 -3.37 -26.08
C GLY A 347 3.17 -3.75 -24.62
N VAL A 348 3.99 -2.97 -23.92
CA VAL A 348 4.17 -3.05 -22.47
C VAL A 348 3.60 -1.77 -21.86
N GLU A 349 2.54 -1.91 -21.06
CA GLU A 349 1.90 -0.79 -20.38
C GLU A 349 2.49 -0.60 -18.98
N GLU A 350 2.81 0.64 -18.63
CA GLU A 350 3.05 1.09 -17.26
C GLU A 350 1.84 1.89 -16.79
N ASP A 351 1.16 1.40 -15.76
CA ASP A 351 0.03 2.06 -15.10
C ASP A 351 0.50 2.55 -13.72
N ILE A 352 0.55 3.86 -13.55
CA ILE A 352 1.26 4.53 -12.46
C ILE A 352 0.29 5.43 -11.72
N THR A 353 0.35 5.41 -10.39
CA THR A 353 -0.24 6.46 -9.54
C THR A 353 0.79 6.91 -8.53
N LEU A 354 1.24 8.15 -8.66
CA LEU A 354 2.19 8.82 -7.77
C LEU A 354 1.44 9.84 -6.90
N THR A 355 1.64 9.77 -5.59
CA THR A 355 1.10 10.72 -4.64
C THR A 355 2.21 11.38 -3.85
N VAL A 356 2.18 12.71 -3.74
CA VAL A 356 3.13 13.51 -2.97
C VAL A 356 2.39 14.31 -1.90
N GLY A 357 2.90 14.30 -0.68
CA GLY A 357 2.32 14.99 0.48
C GLY A 357 2.93 16.36 0.72
N TYR A 358 2.09 17.32 1.10
CA TYR A 358 2.44 18.71 1.36
C TYR A 358 1.85 19.16 2.70
N GLY A 359 2.68 19.74 3.55
CA GLY A 359 2.24 20.31 4.82
C GLY A 359 1.43 21.60 4.66
N PRO A 360 0.88 22.13 5.76
CA PRO A 360 0.14 23.40 5.75
C PRO A 360 1.03 24.54 5.24
N GLY A 361 0.55 25.26 4.22
CA GLY A 361 1.27 26.39 3.62
C GLY A 361 2.42 26.01 2.69
N GLU A 362 2.72 24.73 2.49
CA GLU A 362 3.65 24.31 1.43
C GLU A 362 3.04 24.58 0.04
N GLU A 363 3.85 25.14 -0.86
CA GLU A 363 3.47 25.43 -2.23
C GLU A 363 3.41 24.13 -3.06
N LEU A 364 2.30 23.96 -3.79
CA LEU A 364 2.12 22.84 -4.70
C LEU A 364 2.81 23.16 -6.04
N PRO A 365 3.59 22.24 -6.64
CA PRO A 365 4.30 22.47 -7.90
C PRO A 365 3.37 22.38 -9.13
N LEU A 366 2.19 23.04 -9.08
CA LEU A 366 1.18 22.97 -10.13
C LEU A 366 1.68 23.51 -11.47
N GLY A 367 2.53 24.53 -11.44
CA GLY A 367 3.18 25.10 -12.62
C GLY A 367 4.14 24.13 -13.34
N ALA A 368 4.60 23.07 -12.67
CA ALA A 368 5.46 22.05 -13.28
C ALA A 368 4.66 21.01 -14.09
N LEU A 369 3.35 20.89 -13.87
CA LEU A 369 2.52 19.82 -14.45
C LEU A 369 2.45 19.85 -15.99
N PRO A 370 2.32 21.01 -16.67
CA PRO A 370 2.37 21.04 -18.13
C PRO A 370 3.74 20.60 -18.69
N GLY A 371 4.83 20.96 -18.01
CA GLY A 371 6.19 20.54 -18.39
C GLY A 371 6.40 19.04 -18.21
N LEU A 372 5.90 18.48 -17.10
CA LEU A 372 5.88 17.04 -16.89
C LEU A 372 5.07 16.33 -17.97
N ALA A 373 3.88 16.83 -18.30
CA ALA A 373 3.04 16.26 -19.35
C ALA A 373 3.74 16.23 -20.71
N GLU A 374 4.41 17.32 -21.09
CA GLU A 374 5.22 17.40 -22.33
C GLU A 374 6.33 16.35 -22.34
N GLU A 375 7.05 16.19 -21.23
CA GLU A 375 8.11 15.18 -21.12
C GLU A 375 7.55 13.75 -21.26
N LEU A 376 6.45 13.43 -20.57
CA LEU A 376 5.81 12.11 -20.63
C LEU A 376 5.30 11.78 -22.05
N VAL A 377 4.71 12.76 -22.74
CA VAL A 377 4.28 12.63 -24.14
C VAL A 377 5.46 12.38 -25.07
N THR A 378 6.52 13.17 -24.94
CA THR A 378 7.62 13.18 -25.91
C THR A 378 8.60 12.03 -25.73
N ARG A 379 8.77 11.52 -24.50
CA ARG A 379 9.78 10.51 -24.19
C ARG A 379 9.22 9.14 -23.81
N TYR A 380 8.03 9.09 -23.21
CA TYR A 380 7.56 7.89 -22.51
C TYR A 380 6.25 7.32 -23.04
N GLY A 381 5.78 7.78 -24.21
CA GLY A 381 4.59 7.19 -24.83
C GLY A 381 3.33 7.34 -23.97
N LEU A 382 3.17 8.49 -23.31
CA LEU A 382 1.99 8.78 -22.49
C LEU A 382 0.70 8.56 -23.28
N LYS A 383 -0.22 7.80 -22.68
CA LYS A 383 -1.59 7.60 -23.16
C LYS A 383 -2.57 8.55 -22.51
N THR A 384 -2.58 8.56 -21.18
CA THR A 384 -3.45 9.43 -20.38
C THR A 384 -2.75 9.84 -19.10
N MET A 385 -2.97 11.06 -18.63
CA MET A 385 -2.60 11.51 -17.29
C MET A 385 -3.78 12.23 -16.64
N LEU A 386 -4.00 12.01 -15.35
CA LEU A 386 -4.94 12.75 -14.51
C LEU A 386 -4.18 13.27 -13.29
N CYS A 387 -4.20 14.58 -13.11
CA CYS A 387 -3.69 15.24 -11.92
C CYS A 387 -4.87 15.61 -11.02
N GLN A 388 -4.78 15.32 -9.73
CA GLN A 388 -5.83 15.61 -8.76
C GLN A 388 -5.26 16.15 -7.46
N LEU A 389 -6.06 16.94 -6.74
CA LEU A 389 -5.73 17.52 -5.45
C LEU A 389 -6.70 17.01 -4.39
N ARG A 390 -6.20 16.75 -3.18
CA ARG A 390 -7.06 16.46 -2.02
C ARG A 390 -6.50 17.02 -0.72
N ALA A 391 -7.40 17.30 0.22
CA ALA A 391 -7.04 17.48 1.62
C ALA A 391 -6.86 16.08 2.25
N ALA A 392 -5.63 15.77 2.66
CA ALA A 392 -5.24 14.49 3.25
C ALA A 392 -3.86 14.63 3.89
N ARG A 393 -3.48 13.68 4.74
CA ARG A 393 -2.25 13.73 5.55
C ARG A 393 -0.99 13.90 4.71
N ARG A 394 -0.02 14.70 5.17
CA ARG A 394 1.29 14.86 4.48
C ARG A 394 2.08 13.55 4.46
N ASP A 395 1.92 12.69 5.47
CA ASP A 395 2.66 11.43 5.60
C ASP A 395 2.15 10.29 4.70
N LEU A 396 1.11 10.55 3.91
CA LEU A 396 0.50 9.60 2.97
C LEU A 396 -0.13 8.36 3.63
N SER A 397 -0.28 8.34 4.95
CA SER A 397 -1.12 7.33 5.61
C SER A 397 -2.59 7.75 5.56
N ALA A 398 -3.50 6.77 5.46
CA ALA A 398 -4.93 6.99 5.39
C ALA A 398 -5.60 6.60 6.72
N PRO A 399 -6.22 7.56 7.42
CA PRO A 399 -6.92 7.31 8.66
C PRO A 399 -8.35 6.78 8.46
N PRO A 400 -8.96 6.18 9.50
CA PRO A 400 -10.32 5.61 9.42
C PRO A 400 -11.41 6.68 9.55
N HIS A 401 -11.26 7.80 8.85
CA HIS A 401 -12.26 8.86 8.82
C HIS A 401 -12.46 9.39 7.41
N PHE A 402 -13.51 10.17 7.24
CA PHE A 402 -13.87 10.76 5.96
C PHE A 402 -12.76 11.67 5.46
N GLU A 403 -12.15 11.28 4.34
CA GLU A 403 -11.31 12.14 3.52
C GLU A 403 -12.05 12.40 2.21
N SER A 404 -12.23 13.68 1.86
CA SER A 404 -12.90 14.05 0.62
C SER A 404 -12.20 13.43 -0.59
N PRO A 405 -12.94 12.92 -1.59
CA PRO A 405 -12.35 12.41 -2.82
C PRO A 405 -11.47 13.46 -3.52
N PRO A 406 -10.40 13.03 -4.22
CA PRO A 406 -9.51 13.94 -4.91
C PRO A 406 -10.21 14.68 -6.06
N LEU A 407 -10.07 15.99 -6.08
CA LEU A 407 -10.64 16.89 -7.08
C LEU A 407 -9.74 16.93 -8.32
N PRO A 408 -10.28 16.69 -9.53
CA PRO A 408 -9.52 16.82 -10.77
C PRO A 408 -8.91 18.21 -10.93
N TYR A 409 -7.64 18.29 -11.29
CA TYR A 409 -6.94 19.53 -11.59
C TYR A 409 -6.65 19.66 -13.09
N ALA A 410 -6.15 18.58 -13.69
CA ALA A 410 -5.87 18.55 -15.11
C ALA A 410 -5.97 17.13 -15.67
N PHE A 411 -6.31 17.03 -16.95
CA PHE A 411 -6.29 15.79 -17.71
C PHE A 411 -5.39 15.94 -18.93
N VAL A 412 -4.71 14.87 -19.33
CA VAL A 412 -3.88 14.85 -20.53
C VAL A 412 -4.25 13.67 -21.39
N LEU A 413 -4.41 13.92 -22.68
CA LEU A 413 -4.65 12.92 -23.70
C LEU A 413 -3.42 12.80 -24.59
N GLY A 414 -2.86 11.59 -24.65
CA GLY A 414 -1.69 11.24 -25.44
C GLY A 414 -1.94 11.27 -26.95
N PRO A 415 -0.89 11.22 -27.77
CA PRO A 415 -1.03 11.38 -29.22
C PRO A 415 -1.89 10.29 -29.89
N GLU A 416 -1.85 9.05 -29.40
CA GLU A 416 -2.66 7.96 -29.96
C GLU A 416 -4.13 8.11 -29.60
N GLU A 417 -4.42 8.50 -28.36
CA GLU A 417 -5.77 8.74 -27.89
C GLU A 417 -6.39 9.99 -28.56
N VAL A 418 -5.58 11.02 -28.84
CA VAL A 418 -6.02 12.18 -29.65
C VAL A 418 -6.35 11.76 -31.08
N ARG A 419 -5.56 10.85 -31.67
CA ARG A 419 -5.84 10.31 -33.01
C ARG A 419 -7.16 9.54 -33.03
N GLU A 420 -7.44 8.77 -31.98
CA GLU A 420 -8.69 8.01 -31.83
C GLU A 420 -9.92 8.91 -31.62
N ALA A 421 -9.83 9.90 -30.72
CA ALA A 421 -10.91 10.85 -30.46
C ALA A 421 -11.15 11.84 -31.61
N GLY A 422 -10.15 12.03 -32.48
CA GLY A 422 -10.14 13.01 -33.55
C GLY A 422 -9.54 14.35 -33.10
N ARG A 423 -8.59 14.85 -33.89
CA ARG A 423 -7.81 16.06 -33.57
C ARG A 423 -8.69 17.30 -33.35
N ASP A 424 -9.70 17.50 -34.18
CA ASP A 424 -10.58 18.67 -34.08
C ASP A 424 -11.43 18.59 -32.81
N THR A 425 -12.01 17.42 -32.51
CA THR A 425 -12.74 17.14 -31.27
C THR A 425 -11.86 17.41 -30.05
N ALA A 426 -10.63 16.88 -30.04
CA ALA A 426 -9.70 17.01 -28.94
C ALA A 426 -9.21 18.46 -28.72
N SER A 427 -9.19 19.29 -29.77
CA SER A 427 -8.74 20.70 -29.67
C SER A 427 -9.86 21.70 -29.37
N ARG A 428 -11.12 21.35 -29.65
CA ARG A 428 -12.30 22.23 -29.47
C ARG A 428 -13.21 21.67 -28.39
N THR A 429 -12.80 21.84 -27.15
CA THR A 429 -13.50 21.29 -25.97
C THR A 429 -14.55 22.25 -25.40
N PRO A 430 -15.57 21.73 -24.68
CA PRO A 430 -16.56 22.54 -23.96
C PRO A 430 -16.03 23.17 -22.64
N LEU A 431 -14.73 23.06 -22.37
CA LEU A 431 -14.10 23.61 -21.17
C LEU A 431 -13.98 25.14 -21.23
N LYS A 432 -13.93 25.78 -20.05
CA LYS A 432 -13.71 27.24 -19.93
C LYS A 432 -12.35 27.64 -20.51
N GLU A 433 -11.31 26.86 -20.18
CA GLU A 433 -9.95 27.07 -20.66
C GLU A 433 -9.68 26.29 -21.93
N ARG A 434 -8.81 26.85 -22.78
CA ARG A 434 -8.40 26.18 -24.02
C ARG A 434 -7.35 25.12 -23.69
N PRO A 435 -7.40 23.94 -24.34
CA PRO A 435 -6.37 22.94 -24.16
C PRO A 435 -5.01 23.44 -24.65
N VAL A 436 -3.96 23.09 -23.93
CA VAL A 436 -2.57 23.34 -24.32
C VAL A 436 -2.11 22.19 -25.19
N ARG A 437 -1.63 22.49 -26.41
CA ARG A 437 -1.07 21.49 -27.31
C ARG A 437 0.31 21.08 -26.81
N LEU A 438 0.51 19.78 -26.69
CA LEU A 438 1.76 19.14 -26.32
C LEU A 438 2.35 18.37 -27.50
N GLY A 439 3.67 18.16 -27.48
CA GLY A 439 4.40 17.36 -28.46
C GLY A 439 4.39 17.92 -29.89
N PRO A 440 4.86 17.13 -30.87
CA PRO A 440 5.00 17.55 -32.26
C PRO A 440 3.66 17.85 -32.94
N SER A 441 3.62 18.87 -33.81
CA SER A 441 2.40 19.28 -34.52
C SER A 441 1.76 18.19 -35.40
N ALA A 442 2.55 17.19 -35.83
CA ALA A 442 2.08 16.07 -36.64
C ALA A 442 1.33 15.00 -35.83
N ARG A 443 1.66 14.84 -34.54
CA ARG A 443 1.05 13.88 -33.61
C ARG A 443 0.86 14.58 -32.25
N PRO A 444 -0.08 15.55 -32.17
CA PRO A 444 -0.25 16.35 -30.98
C PRO A 444 -0.88 15.54 -29.84
N ALA A 445 -0.47 15.86 -28.63
CA ALA A 445 -1.21 15.57 -27.40
C ALA A 445 -1.87 16.86 -26.89
N PHE A 446 -2.76 16.74 -25.90
CA PHE A 446 -3.41 17.89 -25.30
C PHE A 446 -3.46 17.79 -23.78
N TYR A 447 -3.11 18.89 -23.11
CA TYR A 447 -3.31 19.13 -21.69
C TYR A 447 -4.57 19.97 -21.50
N TYR A 448 -5.48 19.50 -20.65
CA TYR A 448 -6.77 20.10 -20.35
C TYR A 448 -6.79 20.57 -18.90
N PRO A 449 -6.71 21.88 -18.63
CA PRO A 449 -6.98 22.42 -17.31
C PRO A 449 -8.46 22.18 -16.95
N LEU A 450 -8.71 21.67 -15.73
CA LEU A 450 -10.07 21.35 -15.26
C LEU A 450 -10.57 22.30 -14.17
N GLY A 451 -9.68 23.09 -13.57
CA GLY A 451 -10.00 24.07 -12.54
C GLY A 451 -8.80 24.37 -11.65
N ASP A 452 -9.08 24.95 -10.50
CA ASP A 452 -8.11 25.23 -9.42
C ASP A 452 -7.90 24.02 -8.49
N GLY A 453 -8.74 22.98 -8.60
CA GLY A 453 -8.71 21.81 -7.73
C GLY A 453 -9.20 22.10 -6.31
N GLU A 454 -9.95 23.19 -6.10
CA GLU A 454 -10.55 23.56 -4.81
C GLU A 454 -12.06 23.29 -4.76
N THR A 455 -12.71 23.21 -5.93
CA THR A 455 -14.17 23.07 -6.03
C THR A 455 -14.62 21.80 -6.76
N ALA A 456 -15.82 21.34 -6.42
CA ALA A 456 -16.47 20.20 -7.07
C ALA A 456 -16.81 20.44 -8.56
N GLU A 457 -16.77 21.69 -9.05
CA GLU A 457 -16.96 22.02 -10.48
C GLU A 457 -15.98 21.25 -11.37
N SER A 458 -14.79 20.94 -10.85
CA SER A 458 -13.74 20.22 -11.59
C SER A 458 -14.15 18.80 -11.98
N TRP A 459 -15.02 18.14 -11.20
CA TRP A 459 -15.60 16.85 -11.58
C TRP A 459 -16.55 16.98 -12.77
N THR A 460 -17.42 18.00 -12.75
CA THR A 460 -18.30 18.29 -13.88
C THR A 460 -17.51 18.65 -15.15
N ALA A 461 -16.40 19.38 -15.01
CA ALA A 461 -15.49 19.69 -16.11
C ALA A 461 -14.88 18.42 -16.73
N LEU A 462 -14.37 17.50 -15.89
CA LEU A 462 -13.83 16.22 -16.34
C LEU A 462 -14.89 15.37 -17.04
N GLU A 463 -16.08 15.26 -16.46
CA GLU A 463 -17.18 14.47 -17.03
C GLU A 463 -17.60 15.01 -18.40
N ARG A 464 -17.76 16.33 -18.53
CA ARG A 464 -18.07 16.99 -19.80
C ARG A 464 -16.98 16.77 -20.85
N LEU A 465 -15.70 16.85 -20.44
CA LEU A 465 -14.57 16.57 -21.32
C LEU A 465 -14.59 15.13 -21.82
N VAL A 466 -14.70 14.14 -20.92
CA VAL A 466 -14.69 12.71 -21.28
C VAL A 466 -15.88 12.37 -22.18
N ARG A 467 -17.06 12.92 -21.91
CA ARG A 467 -18.24 12.75 -22.76
C ARG A 467 -18.01 13.30 -24.18
N HIS A 468 -17.45 14.51 -24.28
CA HIS A 468 -17.11 15.16 -25.54
C HIS A 468 -16.08 14.37 -26.35
N LEU A 469 -15.00 13.91 -25.70
CA LEU A 469 -13.94 13.12 -26.34
C LEU A 469 -14.44 11.77 -26.86
N ARG A 470 -15.49 11.19 -26.24
CA ARG A 470 -16.15 9.96 -26.70
C ARG A 470 -17.18 10.20 -27.82
N GLY A 471 -17.39 11.45 -28.25
CA GLY A 471 -18.36 11.78 -29.30
C GLY A 471 -19.83 11.71 -28.87
N ALA A 472 -20.11 11.70 -27.57
CA ALA A 472 -21.49 11.73 -27.06
C ALA A 472 -22.05 13.17 -27.08
N PRO A 473 -23.33 13.39 -27.42
CA PRO A 473 -23.92 14.72 -27.48
C PRO A 473 -23.92 15.41 -26.11
N PRO A 474 -23.88 16.76 -26.06
CA PRO A 474 -24.03 17.50 -24.80
C PRO A 474 -25.43 17.26 -24.23
N GLY A 475 -25.49 16.85 -22.96
CA GLY A 475 -26.72 16.69 -22.19
C GLY A 475 -27.20 18.00 -21.58
#